data_AF-A0A2D5ZFE2-F1
#
_entry.id   AF-A0A2D5ZFE2-F1
#
_cell.length_a   1.000
_cell.length_b   1.000
_cell.length_c   1.000
_cell.angle_alpha   90.00
_cell.angle_beta   90.00
_cell.angle_gamma   90.00
#
_symmetry.space_group_name_H-M   'P 1'
#
loop_
_entity.id
_entity.type
_entity.pdbx_description
1 polymer ?
#
loop_
_entity_poly.entity_id
_entity_poly.type
_entity_poly.pdbx_seq_one_letter_code
_entity_poly.pdbx_strand_id
1 'polypeptide(L)'
;MEDVSPVMTCVSGPDTGRQFAIKGGATTLGTGAGCHVESADPVLTGMQVTFTLADGRVTFEATDADVVEVDGVAQTIGAVRPGQQVRIGTSIWQLADEDAARQFAGFLGRVGGHIGAAAGLGRVEGFSVREMFSEVFKRHPDEEVDAYFSIGSPATTPSLADLGTAWPRPWVFARAATLSVLLYLGFSLAIGKWDNPKLVPGMMFAGTFAIPCSVLLFFFEVNVPRNISLYQVIKMMLLGAILSLCLAMVGFGLTRPAGHWLGEMIAGPVEETAKFLPLLLVINKLKYRWTLNGLLMGATVGCGFAAFESAGYAFYYGILVERSIEAMRDNIEMRGALTLCGGHIAWTALVGAAIWKVRGQGRFRWSMVLDPRFLRIFAISVAMHMIWNSRIPSDYYLKYLVLGFIAWTLVIAFIHDGLKQVRTAQAALEAEGEGEGTTDPPQADG
;
A
#
# COMPACT_ATOMS: atom_id res chain seq x y z
N MET A 1 -14.65 -10.80 -18.37
CA MET A 1 -13.48 -10.37 -19.16
C MET A 1 -13.92 -9.07 -19.81
N GLU A 2 -13.59 -7.92 -19.21
CA GLU A 2 -13.96 -6.63 -19.80
C GLU A 2 -13.11 -6.42 -21.04
N ASP A 3 -13.76 -6.11 -22.15
CA ASP A 3 -13.14 -5.82 -23.44
C ASP A 3 -12.45 -4.46 -23.32
N VAL A 4 -11.14 -4.46 -23.04
CA VAL A 4 -10.37 -3.23 -22.88
C VAL A 4 -10.23 -2.59 -24.26
N SER A 5 -10.82 -1.41 -24.41
CA SER A 5 -10.78 -0.66 -25.67
C SER A 5 -9.48 0.16 -25.76
N PRO A 6 -8.70 0.04 -26.85
CA PRO A 6 -7.44 0.76 -27.02
C PRO A 6 -7.61 2.28 -26.85
N VAL A 7 -6.70 2.92 -26.11
CA VAL A 7 -6.76 4.35 -25.82
C VAL A 7 -5.69 5.12 -26.59
N MET A 8 -6.13 6.14 -27.35
CA MET A 8 -5.26 7.17 -27.92
C MET A 8 -5.10 8.31 -26.92
N THR A 9 -3.85 8.78 -26.73
CA THR A 9 -3.52 9.95 -25.90
C THR A 9 -2.76 10.97 -26.72
N CYS A 10 -3.15 12.24 -26.64
CA CYS A 10 -2.39 13.33 -27.24
C CYS A 10 -1.25 13.74 -26.31
N VAL A 11 -0.02 13.64 -26.81
CA VAL A 11 1.22 13.91 -26.07
C VAL A 11 1.83 15.27 -26.40
N SER A 12 1.42 15.91 -27.49
CA SER A 12 1.90 17.24 -27.90
C SER A 12 0.92 17.94 -28.84
N GLY A 13 0.95 19.28 -28.91
CA GLY A 13 0.09 20.10 -29.78
C GLY A 13 -1.19 20.62 -29.11
N PRO A 14 -2.13 21.23 -29.88
CA PRO A 14 -3.34 21.85 -29.36
C PRO A 14 -4.25 20.93 -28.53
N ASP A 15 -4.21 19.62 -28.78
CA ASP A 15 -5.01 18.63 -28.06
C ASP A 15 -4.29 17.97 -26.88
N THR A 16 -3.10 18.45 -26.48
CA THR A 16 -2.28 17.83 -25.41
C THR A 16 -3.09 17.51 -24.16
N GLY A 17 -2.97 16.26 -23.68
CA GLY A 17 -3.68 15.76 -22.51
C GLY A 17 -5.08 15.20 -22.78
N ARG A 18 -5.62 15.35 -24.00
CA ARG A 18 -6.85 14.66 -24.40
C ARG A 18 -6.61 13.16 -24.61
N GLN A 19 -7.62 12.37 -24.29
CA GLN A 19 -7.63 10.92 -24.46
C GLN A 19 -8.97 10.45 -25.00
N PHE A 20 -8.96 9.42 -25.84
CA PHE A 20 -10.19 8.76 -26.26
C PHE A 20 -9.97 7.25 -26.45
N ALA A 21 -10.99 6.47 -26.13
CA ALA A 21 -10.99 5.03 -26.32
C ALA A 21 -11.64 4.68 -27.66
N ILE A 22 -11.02 3.78 -28.42
CA ILE A 22 -11.54 3.25 -29.68
C ILE A 22 -12.38 2.02 -29.32
N LYS A 23 -13.68 2.24 -29.14
CA LYS A 23 -14.65 1.18 -28.80
C LYS A 23 -15.09 0.43 -30.06
N GLY A 24 -15.78 -0.70 -29.91
CA GLY A 24 -16.31 -1.47 -31.05
C GLY A 24 -17.16 -0.59 -31.97
N GLY A 25 -16.61 -0.26 -33.16
CA GLY A 25 -17.16 0.71 -34.10
C GLY A 25 -16.11 1.70 -34.62
N ALA A 26 -16.54 2.65 -35.44
CA ALA A 26 -15.71 3.73 -35.96
C ALA A 26 -15.74 4.95 -35.02
N THR A 27 -14.58 5.44 -34.59
CA THR A 27 -14.42 6.63 -33.74
C THR A 27 -13.82 7.76 -34.56
N THR A 28 -14.51 8.90 -34.67
CA THR A 28 -14.08 10.03 -35.52
C THR A 28 -13.47 11.16 -34.70
N LEU A 29 -12.32 11.68 -35.14
CA LEU A 29 -11.59 12.83 -34.60
C LEU A 29 -11.59 13.97 -35.62
N GLY A 30 -11.95 15.20 -35.20
CA GLY A 30 -11.90 16.39 -36.04
C GLY A 30 -12.59 17.60 -35.39
N THR A 31 -12.78 18.69 -36.14
CA THR A 31 -13.35 19.96 -35.62
C THR A 31 -14.87 20.09 -35.81
N GLY A 32 -15.51 19.13 -36.47
CA GLY A 32 -16.94 19.18 -36.77
C GLY A 32 -17.80 18.69 -35.60
N ALA A 33 -18.98 19.30 -35.43
CA ALA A 33 -19.96 18.95 -34.39
C ALA A 33 -20.50 17.50 -34.46
N GLY A 34 -20.16 16.74 -35.51
CA GLY A 34 -20.49 15.31 -35.68
C GLY A 34 -19.34 14.35 -35.34
N CYS A 35 -18.18 14.84 -34.90
CA CYS A 35 -17.07 14.00 -34.49
C CYS A 35 -17.29 13.41 -33.09
N HIS A 36 -16.87 12.17 -32.88
CA HIS A 36 -16.88 11.56 -31.54
C HIS A 36 -15.88 12.27 -30.60
N VAL A 37 -14.77 12.73 -31.17
CA VAL A 37 -13.71 13.46 -30.48
C VAL A 37 -13.53 14.78 -31.21
N GLU A 38 -13.92 15.87 -30.54
CA GLU A 38 -13.67 17.21 -31.03
C GLU A 38 -12.19 17.55 -30.83
N SER A 39 -11.52 18.06 -31.86
CA SER A 39 -10.15 18.57 -31.77
C SER A 39 -10.15 20.09 -31.67
N ALA A 40 -9.24 20.62 -30.85
CA ALA A 40 -8.96 22.05 -30.75
C ALA A 40 -7.97 22.54 -31.82
N ASP A 41 -7.48 21.66 -32.69
CA ASP A 41 -6.51 21.99 -33.73
C ASP A 41 -7.20 22.69 -34.92
N PRO A 42 -6.90 23.98 -35.17
CA PRO A 42 -7.53 24.74 -36.25
C PRO A 42 -7.15 24.21 -37.64
N VAL A 43 -6.05 23.45 -37.78
CA VAL A 43 -5.65 22.82 -39.04
C VAL A 43 -6.63 21.74 -39.47
N LEU A 44 -7.35 21.13 -38.51
CA LEU A 44 -8.35 20.10 -38.77
C LEU A 44 -9.73 20.66 -39.14
N THR A 45 -9.83 21.95 -39.50
CA THR A 45 -11.11 22.59 -39.89
C THR A 45 -11.69 21.92 -41.14
N GLY A 46 -12.85 21.26 -40.97
CA GLY A 46 -13.52 20.54 -42.07
C GLY A 46 -12.91 19.17 -42.42
N MET A 47 -11.93 18.70 -41.66
CA MET A 47 -11.26 17.41 -41.85
C MET A 47 -11.62 16.44 -40.72
N GLN A 48 -11.64 15.15 -41.05
CA GLN A 48 -11.95 14.08 -40.09
C GLN A 48 -11.02 12.88 -40.31
N VAL A 49 -10.60 12.27 -39.19
CA VAL A 49 -9.88 11.00 -39.15
C VAL A 49 -10.75 9.99 -38.41
N THR A 50 -10.96 8.84 -39.03
CA THR A 50 -11.78 7.76 -38.49
C THR A 50 -10.89 6.64 -38.02
N PHE A 51 -10.98 6.28 -36.75
CA PHE A 51 -10.28 5.15 -36.14
C PHE A 51 -11.21 3.95 -36.01
N THR A 52 -10.73 2.77 -36.43
CA THR A 52 -11.48 1.52 -36.33
C THR A 52 -10.62 0.45 -35.68
N LEU A 53 -11.22 -0.31 -34.76
CA LEU A 53 -10.62 -1.51 -34.19
C LEU A 53 -11.02 -2.74 -35.01
N ALA A 54 -10.07 -3.31 -35.76
CA ALA A 54 -10.27 -4.53 -36.55
C ALA A 54 -9.20 -5.56 -36.19
N ASP A 55 -9.60 -6.80 -35.85
CA ASP A 55 -8.71 -7.91 -35.48
C ASP A 55 -7.67 -7.55 -34.39
N GLY A 56 -8.07 -6.73 -33.40
CA GLY A 56 -7.20 -6.27 -32.32
C GLY A 56 -6.15 -5.23 -32.73
N ARG A 57 -6.25 -4.69 -33.95
CA ARG A 57 -5.39 -3.61 -34.45
C ARG A 57 -6.19 -2.33 -34.64
N VAL A 58 -5.60 -1.22 -34.21
CA VAL A 58 -6.13 0.11 -34.49
C VAL A 58 -5.73 0.50 -35.91
N THR A 59 -6.72 0.75 -36.74
CA THR A 59 -6.55 1.30 -38.08
C THR A 59 -7.16 2.68 -38.16
N PHE A 60 -6.69 3.51 -39.08
CA PHE A 60 -7.27 4.81 -39.34
C PHE A 60 -7.50 5.03 -40.83
N GLU A 61 -8.48 5.87 -41.12
CA GLU A 61 -8.79 6.40 -42.44
C GLU A 61 -9.00 7.91 -42.32
N ALA A 62 -8.25 8.67 -43.11
CA ALA A 62 -8.28 10.12 -43.17
C ALA A 62 -8.83 10.58 -44.53
N THR A 63 -9.52 11.71 -44.50
CA THR A 63 -10.14 12.32 -45.69
C THR A 63 -9.12 12.94 -46.65
N ASP A 64 -7.90 13.24 -46.18
CA ASP A 64 -6.81 13.82 -46.96
C ASP A 64 -5.45 13.31 -46.40
N ALA A 65 -4.46 13.14 -47.29
CA ALA A 65 -3.16 12.53 -47.00
C ALA A 65 -2.28 13.41 -46.12
N ASP A 66 -2.42 14.74 -46.23
CA ASP A 66 -1.61 15.71 -45.48
C ASP A 66 -2.09 15.90 -44.03
N VAL A 67 -3.14 15.18 -43.63
CA VAL A 67 -3.77 15.31 -42.32
C VAL A 67 -3.13 14.39 -41.28
N VAL A 68 -2.67 13.20 -41.70
CA VAL A 68 -2.13 12.20 -40.79
C VAL A 68 -0.73 11.75 -41.21
N GLU A 69 0.22 11.89 -40.31
CA GLU A 69 1.55 11.30 -40.44
C GLU A 69 1.77 10.26 -39.35
N VAL A 70 2.25 9.07 -39.74
CA VAL A 70 2.71 8.05 -38.79
C VAL A 70 4.22 7.95 -38.87
N ASP A 71 4.89 8.22 -37.75
CA ASP A 71 6.36 8.30 -37.64
C ASP A 71 7.00 9.19 -38.74
N GLY A 72 6.31 10.29 -39.09
CA GLY A 72 6.75 11.27 -40.08
C GLY A 72 6.42 10.94 -41.54
N VAL A 73 5.62 9.90 -41.79
CA VAL A 73 5.17 9.53 -43.15
C VAL A 73 3.68 9.82 -43.31
N ALA A 74 3.33 10.70 -44.25
CA ALA A 74 1.96 11.07 -44.59
C ALA A 74 1.19 9.89 -45.20
N GLN A 75 0.01 9.58 -44.64
CA GLN A 75 -0.80 8.42 -45.00
C GLN A 75 -2.29 8.74 -44.87
N THR A 76 -3.11 8.34 -45.85
CA THR A 76 -4.59 8.42 -45.75
C THR A 76 -5.19 7.21 -45.04
N ILE A 77 -4.59 6.04 -45.15
CA ILE A 77 -5.05 4.80 -44.52
C ILE A 77 -3.84 4.09 -43.92
N GLY A 78 -3.95 3.65 -42.68
CA GLY A 78 -2.86 2.95 -42.01
C GLY A 78 -3.27 2.24 -40.74
N ALA A 79 -2.30 1.58 -40.10
CA ALA A 79 -2.46 0.96 -38.80
C ALA A 79 -1.56 1.66 -37.79
N VAL A 80 -2.09 1.89 -36.58
CA VAL A 80 -1.34 2.47 -35.46
C VAL A 80 -0.92 1.35 -34.53
N ARG A 81 0.39 1.28 -34.24
CA ARG A 81 0.94 0.39 -33.21
C ARG A 81 1.30 1.21 -31.97
N PRO A 82 1.30 0.58 -30.78
CA PRO A 82 1.81 1.23 -29.59
C PRO A 82 3.25 1.72 -29.78
N GLY A 83 3.55 2.91 -29.25
CA GLY A 83 4.86 3.54 -29.35
C GLY A 83 5.13 4.35 -30.63
N GLN A 84 4.28 4.26 -31.66
CA GLN A 84 4.37 5.12 -32.85
C GLN A 84 3.83 6.52 -32.57
N GLN A 85 4.42 7.52 -33.23
CA GLN A 85 3.90 8.89 -33.21
C GLN A 85 2.93 9.09 -34.36
N VAL A 86 1.67 9.38 -34.03
CA VAL A 86 0.64 9.69 -35.02
C VAL A 86 0.35 11.18 -34.96
N ARG A 87 0.89 11.96 -35.90
CA ARG A 87 0.58 13.38 -36.01
C ARG A 87 -0.72 13.54 -36.79
N ILE A 88 -1.68 14.26 -36.22
CA ILE A 88 -2.98 14.58 -36.84
C ILE A 88 -3.13 16.09 -36.80
N GLY A 89 -3.03 16.74 -37.97
CA GLY A 89 -2.79 18.18 -38.04
C GLY A 89 -1.43 18.52 -37.41
N THR A 90 -1.46 19.23 -36.28
CA THR A 90 -0.31 19.61 -35.46
C THR A 90 -0.25 18.87 -34.12
N SER A 91 -1.31 18.17 -33.73
CA SER A 91 -1.36 17.34 -32.52
C SER A 91 -0.66 16.00 -32.73
N ILE A 92 0.17 15.56 -31.78
CA ILE A 92 0.82 14.25 -31.78
C ILE A 92 0.10 13.32 -30.81
N TRP A 93 -0.38 12.22 -31.34
CA TRP A 93 -1.11 11.19 -30.63
C TRP A 93 -0.30 9.90 -30.54
N GLN A 94 -0.45 9.17 -29.43
CA GLN A 94 0.14 7.86 -29.21
C GLN A 94 -0.90 6.87 -28.73
N LEU A 95 -0.81 5.63 -29.25
CA LEU A 95 -1.61 4.52 -28.78
C LEU A 95 -0.96 3.91 -27.53
N ALA A 96 -1.73 3.74 -26.47
CA ALA A 96 -1.23 3.11 -25.25
C ALA A 96 -0.78 1.66 -25.50
N ASP A 97 0.38 1.27 -24.98
CA ASP A 97 0.89 -0.12 -25.06
C ASP A 97 0.24 -1.00 -24.00
N GLU A 98 -0.99 -1.44 -24.31
CA GLU A 98 -1.74 -2.34 -23.45
C GLU A 98 -1.12 -3.74 -23.36
N ASP A 99 -0.31 -4.14 -24.33
CA ASP A 99 0.39 -5.43 -24.30
C ASP A 99 1.58 -5.39 -23.35
N ALA A 100 2.39 -4.33 -23.38
CA ALA A 100 3.46 -4.12 -22.40
C ALA A 100 2.89 -3.98 -20.98
N ALA A 101 1.79 -3.24 -20.80
CA ALA A 101 1.13 -3.12 -19.51
C ALA A 101 0.63 -4.48 -18.99
N ARG A 102 0.01 -5.31 -19.85
CA ARG A 102 -0.42 -6.67 -19.51
C ARG A 102 0.74 -7.60 -19.19
N GLN A 103 1.82 -7.54 -19.98
CA GLN A 103 3.03 -8.34 -19.74
C GLN A 103 3.70 -7.96 -18.42
N PHE A 104 3.80 -6.68 -18.12
CA PHE A 104 4.34 -6.17 -16.87
C PHE A 104 3.49 -6.58 -15.66
N ALA A 105 2.16 -6.41 -15.74
CA ALA A 105 1.23 -6.88 -14.71
C ALA A 105 1.33 -8.40 -14.49
N GLY A 106 1.43 -9.17 -15.58
CA GLY A 106 1.65 -10.62 -15.53
C GLY A 106 3.00 -10.99 -14.89
N PHE A 107 4.07 -10.24 -15.17
CA PHE A 107 5.36 -10.40 -14.53
C PHE A 107 5.29 -10.12 -13.03
N LEU A 108 4.70 -8.99 -12.61
CA LEU A 108 4.50 -8.65 -11.20
C LEU A 108 3.69 -9.74 -10.48
N GLY A 109 2.63 -10.26 -11.11
CA GLY A 109 1.83 -11.36 -10.58
C GLY A 109 2.64 -12.65 -10.36
N ARG A 110 3.53 -13.00 -11.29
CA ARG A 110 4.42 -14.17 -11.15
C ARG A 110 5.44 -13.97 -10.04
N VAL A 111 6.11 -12.82 -9.99
CA VAL A 111 7.09 -12.50 -8.95
C VAL A 111 6.41 -12.49 -7.58
N GLY A 112 5.24 -11.86 -7.46
CA GLY A 112 4.46 -11.84 -6.23
C GLY A 112 4.05 -13.24 -5.77
N GLY A 113 3.67 -14.11 -6.71
CA GLY A 113 3.38 -15.52 -6.44
C GLY A 113 4.59 -16.28 -5.87
N HIS A 114 5.79 -16.07 -6.42
CA HIS A 114 7.02 -16.68 -5.89
C HIS A 114 7.38 -16.15 -4.51
N ILE A 115 7.25 -14.83 -4.28
CA ILE A 115 7.50 -14.22 -2.96
C ILE A 115 6.54 -14.81 -1.91
N GLY A 116 5.25 -14.89 -2.22
CA GLY A 116 4.24 -15.50 -1.34
C GLY A 116 4.55 -16.97 -1.04
N ALA A 117 4.87 -17.76 -2.07
CA ALA A 117 5.23 -19.17 -1.92
C ALA A 117 6.48 -19.36 -1.05
N ALA A 118 7.53 -18.55 -1.27
CA ALA A 118 8.75 -18.56 -0.47
C ALA A 118 8.46 -18.27 1.01
N ALA A 119 7.51 -17.37 1.28
CA ALA A 119 7.02 -17.04 2.63
C ALA A 119 6.03 -18.07 3.21
N GLY A 120 5.61 -19.09 2.45
CA GLY A 120 4.61 -20.08 2.89
C GLY A 120 3.18 -19.55 2.91
N LEU A 121 2.89 -18.52 2.11
CA LEU A 121 1.56 -17.94 1.92
C LEU A 121 0.94 -18.44 0.62
N GLY A 122 -0.39 -18.58 0.61
CA GLY A 122 -1.13 -18.97 -0.58
C GLY A 122 -1.13 -17.89 -1.66
N ARG A 123 -1.49 -18.26 -2.89
CA ARG A 123 -1.68 -17.30 -3.98
C ARG A 123 -2.76 -16.29 -3.62
N VAL A 124 -2.51 -15.02 -3.92
CA VAL A 124 -3.48 -13.94 -3.74
C VAL A 124 -4.52 -14.01 -4.86
N GLU A 125 -5.80 -14.00 -4.49
CA GLU A 125 -6.93 -14.11 -5.41
C GLU A 125 -7.82 -12.86 -5.30
N GLY A 126 -8.35 -12.41 -6.45
CA GLY A 126 -9.29 -11.29 -6.51
C GLY A 126 -8.74 -9.94 -6.05
N PHE A 127 -7.42 -9.77 -5.94
CA PHE A 127 -6.80 -8.51 -5.55
C PHE A 127 -6.74 -7.54 -6.73
N SER A 128 -7.20 -6.31 -6.51
CA SER A 128 -7.11 -5.21 -7.46
C SER A 128 -6.62 -3.95 -6.74
N VAL A 129 -5.48 -3.42 -7.17
CA VAL A 129 -4.92 -2.16 -6.63
C VAL A 129 -5.91 -1.01 -6.86
N ARG A 130 -6.51 -0.95 -8.06
CA ARG A 130 -7.51 0.07 -8.41
C ARG A 130 -8.72 0.01 -7.47
N GLU A 131 -9.20 -1.20 -7.17
CA GLU A 131 -10.35 -1.36 -6.29
C GLU A 131 -10.02 -1.00 -4.85
N MET A 132 -8.86 -1.43 -4.34
CA MET A 132 -8.41 -1.14 -2.98
C MET A 132 -8.38 0.37 -2.69
N PHE A 133 -7.94 1.19 -3.65
CA PHE A 133 -7.84 2.64 -3.49
C PHE A 133 -8.99 3.43 -4.14
N SER A 134 -10.08 2.76 -4.52
CA SER A 134 -11.20 3.38 -5.24
C SER A 134 -11.99 4.41 -4.41
N GLU A 135 -11.90 4.36 -3.09
CA GLU A 135 -12.60 5.28 -2.17
C GLU A 135 -11.74 6.51 -1.79
N VAL A 136 -10.43 6.51 -2.08
CA VAL A 136 -9.49 7.57 -1.62
C VAL A 136 -9.91 8.97 -2.03
N PHE A 137 -10.37 9.15 -3.26
CA PHE A 137 -10.76 10.46 -3.81
C PHE A 137 -12.26 10.75 -3.71
N LYS A 138 -13.04 9.87 -3.07
CA LYS A 138 -14.47 10.07 -2.89
C LYS A 138 -14.76 10.95 -1.69
N ARG A 139 -15.93 11.61 -1.74
CA ARG A 139 -16.43 12.39 -0.62
C ARG A 139 -17.04 11.44 0.41
N HIS A 140 -16.61 11.60 1.66
CA HIS A 140 -17.12 10.86 2.81
C HIS A 140 -17.53 11.89 3.88
N PRO A 141 -18.74 11.81 4.44
CA PRO A 141 -19.21 12.71 5.49
C PRO A 141 -18.47 12.46 6.81
N ASP A 142 -18.46 13.46 7.70
CA ASP A 142 -17.70 13.39 8.95
C ASP A 142 -18.26 12.30 9.90
N GLU A 143 -19.56 12.03 9.86
CA GLU A 143 -20.19 10.97 10.65
C GLU A 143 -19.64 9.58 10.28
N GLU A 144 -19.25 9.37 9.02
CA GLU A 144 -18.62 8.12 8.58
C GLU A 144 -17.24 7.95 9.23
N VAL A 145 -16.47 9.04 9.33
CA VAL A 145 -15.16 9.06 10.01
C VAL A 145 -15.31 8.77 11.50
N ASP A 146 -16.27 9.42 12.15
CA ASP A 146 -16.52 9.25 13.58
C ASP A 146 -16.98 7.84 13.94
N ALA A 147 -17.89 7.28 13.13
CA ALA A 147 -18.32 5.89 13.27
C ALA A 147 -17.14 4.92 13.10
N TYR A 148 -16.24 5.23 12.16
CA TYR A 148 -15.05 4.43 11.89
C TYR A 148 -14.09 4.38 13.06
N PHE A 149 -13.80 5.53 13.71
CA PHE A 149 -12.90 5.56 14.86
C PHE A 149 -13.53 5.04 16.15
N SER A 150 -14.86 4.86 16.18
CA SER A 150 -15.62 4.34 17.31
C SER A 150 -15.68 2.81 17.38
N ILE A 151 -15.07 2.08 16.43
CA ILE A 151 -15.07 0.61 16.40
C ILE A 151 -14.24 -0.01 17.53
N GLY A 152 -14.41 -1.32 17.73
CA GLY A 152 -13.57 -2.12 18.63
C GLY A 152 -13.97 -2.05 20.11
N SER A 153 -15.10 -1.45 20.45
CA SER A 153 -15.74 -1.63 21.77
C SER A 153 -16.64 -2.89 21.76
N PRO A 154 -17.08 -3.42 22.91
CA PRO A 154 -18.07 -4.50 22.93
C PRO A 154 -19.36 -4.16 22.18
N ALA A 155 -19.78 -2.89 22.17
CA ALA A 155 -21.00 -2.44 21.49
C ALA A 155 -20.81 -2.16 19.99
N THR A 156 -19.57 -1.92 19.54
CA THR A 156 -19.26 -1.50 18.17
C THR A 156 -18.43 -2.51 17.39
N THR A 157 -18.07 -3.65 18.01
CA THR A 157 -17.43 -4.76 17.29
C THR A 157 -18.53 -5.57 16.61
N PRO A 158 -18.55 -5.68 15.27
CA PRO A 158 -19.55 -6.45 14.55
C PRO A 158 -19.49 -7.95 14.90
N SER A 159 -20.63 -8.62 14.78
CA SER A 159 -20.71 -10.07 14.92
C SER A 159 -19.98 -10.76 13.77
N LEU A 160 -19.68 -12.06 13.89
CA LEU A 160 -19.01 -12.80 12.81
C LEU A 160 -19.86 -12.83 11.54
N ALA A 161 -21.19 -12.88 11.64
CA ALA A 161 -22.10 -12.88 10.49
C ALA A 161 -22.08 -11.54 9.73
N ASP A 162 -21.86 -10.42 10.44
CA ASP A 162 -21.90 -9.07 9.85
C ASP A 162 -20.55 -8.63 9.26
N LEU A 163 -19.51 -9.46 9.33
CA LEU A 163 -18.20 -9.14 8.79
C LEU A 163 -18.19 -9.22 7.27
N GLY A 164 -17.91 -8.09 6.60
CA GLY A 164 -17.65 -8.06 5.17
C GLY A 164 -16.36 -8.81 4.84
N THR A 165 -16.43 -9.82 3.96
CA THR A 165 -15.25 -10.60 3.54
C THR A 165 -14.67 -10.18 2.20
N ALA A 166 -15.19 -9.10 1.61
CA ALA A 166 -14.61 -8.46 0.44
C ALA A 166 -13.27 -7.79 0.78
N TRP A 167 -12.51 -7.42 -0.26
CA TRP A 167 -11.29 -6.64 -0.07
C TRP A 167 -11.62 -5.28 0.57
N PRO A 168 -10.89 -4.87 1.63
CA PRO A 168 -11.08 -3.57 2.24
C PRO A 168 -10.70 -2.45 1.25
N ARG A 169 -11.40 -1.32 1.35
CA ARG A 169 -11.17 -0.12 0.54
C ARG A 169 -10.74 1.05 1.44
N PRO A 170 -9.49 1.04 1.95
CA PRO A 170 -9.01 2.08 2.85
C PRO A 170 -8.96 3.44 2.15
N TRP A 171 -9.30 4.50 2.86
CA TRP A 171 -9.30 5.88 2.36
C TRP A 171 -8.92 6.92 3.43
N VAL A 172 -9.15 6.64 4.71
CA VAL A 172 -8.84 7.55 5.82
C VAL A 172 -7.35 7.78 5.94
N PHE A 173 -6.53 6.75 5.69
CA PHE A 173 -5.06 6.86 5.69
C PHE A 173 -4.55 7.96 4.75
N ALA A 174 -5.16 8.12 3.57
CA ALA A 174 -4.75 9.11 2.58
C ALA A 174 -5.11 10.53 3.02
N ARG A 175 -6.27 10.71 3.68
CA ARG A 175 -6.64 11.99 4.28
C ARG A 175 -5.71 12.35 5.44
N ALA A 176 -5.41 11.41 6.31
CA ALA A 176 -4.47 11.61 7.41
C ALA A 176 -3.07 11.96 6.91
N ALA A 177 -2.59 11.28 5.86
CA ALA A 177 -1.32 11.59 5.19
C ALA A 177 -1.32 13.02 4.64
N THR A 178 -2.38 13.39 3.92
CA THR A 178 -2.52 14.74 3.34
C THR A 178 -2.51 15.81 4.43
N LEU A 179 -3.32 15.66 5.48
CA LEU A 179 -3.39 16.62 6.58
C LEU A 179 -2.05 16.74 7.33
N SER A 180 -1.36 15.62 7.53
CA SER A 180 -0.09 15.60 8.25
C SER A 180 1.05 16.18 7.42
N VAL A 181 1.06 15.94 6.11
CA VAL A 181 2.00 16.57 5.16
C VAL A 181 1.74 18.08 5.09
N LEU A 182 0.47 18.51 5.02
CA LEU A 182 0.13 19.94 5.06
C LEU A 182 0.57 20.60 6.37
N LEU A 183 0.40 19.92 7.50
CA LEU A 183 0.88 20.40 8.80
C LEU A 183 2.41 20.55 8.82
N TYR A 184 3.14 19.54 8.32
CA TYR A 184 4.60 19.59 8.19
C TYR A 184 5.03 20.77 7.30
N LEU A 185 4.46 20.89 6.10
CA LEU A 185 4.77 21.98 5.17
C LEU A 185 4.43 23.35 5.78
N GLY A 186 3.32 23.46 6.50
CA GLY A 186 2.94 24.66 7.24
C GLY A 186 4.01 25.08 8.25
N PHE A 187 4.52 24.14 9.05
CA PHE A 187 5.63 24.42 9.96
C PHE A 187 6.92 24.78 9.22
N SER A 188 7.28 24.05 8.16
CA SER A 188 8.49 24.33 7.37
C SER A 188 8.47 25.73 6.74
N LEU A 189 7.32 26.13 6.17
CA LEU A 189 7.12 27.47 5.62
C LEU A 189 7.17 28.54 6.73
N ALA A 190 6.56 28.26 7.87
CA ALA A 190 6.56 29.17 9.01
C ALA A 190 7.98 29.41 9.57
N ILE A 191 8.79 28.35 9.68
CA ILE A 191 10.21 28.47 10.06
C ILE A 191 10.95 29.35 9.06
N GLY A 192 10.82 29.09 7.76
CA GLY A 192 11.49 29.89 6.73
C GLY A 192 11.04 31.36 6.70
N LYS A 193 9.78 31.64 7.07
CA LYS A 193 9.23 33.00 7.06
C LYS A 193 9.61 33.83 8.30
N TRP A 194 9.58 33.24 9.48
CA TRP A 194 9.69 33.95 10.76
C TRP A 194 11.00 33.68 11.51
N ASP A 195 11.81 32.72 11.07
CA ASP A 195 13.08 32.32 11.71
C ASP A 195 12.92 32.06 13.22
N ASN A 196 11.75 31.55 13.62
CA ASN A 196 11.42 31.34 15.02
C ASN A 196 11.73 29.88 15.40
N PRO A 197 12.78 29.62 16.21
CA PRO A 197 13.20 28.26 16.55
C PRO A 197 12.16 27.50 17.39
N LYS A 198 11.16 28.18 17.98
CA LYS A 198 10.06 27.52 18.71
C LYS A 198 9.17 26.68 17.80
N LEU A 199 9.24 26.88 16.48
CA LEU A 199 8.49 26.11 15.49
C LEU A 199 9.18 24.79 15.12
N VAL A 200 10.48 24.63 15.42
CA VAL A 200 11.27 23.45 15.07
C VAL A 200 10.72 22.16 15.72
N PRO A 201 10.36 22.12 17.02
CA PRO A 201 9.73 20.93 17.59
C PRO A 201 8.44 20.55 16.87
N GLY A 202 7.62 21.54 16.49
CA GLY A 202 6.38 21.31 15.73
C GLY A 202 6.64 20.65 14.38
N MET A 203 7.60 21.17 13.61
CA MET A 203 8.03 20.56 12.34
C MET A 203 8.54 19.13 12.54
N MET A 204 9.38 18.91 13.55
CA MET A 204 9.97 17.61 13.85
C MET A 204 8.89 16.57 14.17
N PHE A 205 7.99 16.86 15.11
CA PHE A 205 6.90 15.94 15.45
C PHE A 205 5.92 15.73 14.29
N ALA A 206 5.53 16.80 13.58
CA ALA A 206 4.64 16.68 12.44
C ALA A 206 5.25 15.77 11.35
N GLY A 207 6.51 16.00 11.00
CA GLY A 207 7.18 15.25 9.94
C GLY A 207 7.47 13.80 10.30
N THR A 208 7.96 13.51 11.50
CA THR A 208 8.35 12.13 11.87
C THR A 208 7.18 11.23 12.20
N PHE A 209 6.01 11.78 12.52
CA PHE A 209 4.78 11.01 12.76
C PHE A 209 3.85 10.97 11.53
N ALA A 210 3.94 11.91 10.59
CA ALA A 210 3.04 12.04 9.45
C ALA A 210 2.83 10.73 8.68
N ILE A 211 3.88 10.24 8.02
CA ILE A 211 3.80 9.04 7.19
C ILE A 211 3.61 7.78 8.05
N PRO A 212 4.36 7.57 9.16
CA PRO A 212 4.17 6.39 9.99
C PRO A 212 2.73 6.21 10.50
N CYS A 213 2.12 7.26 11.05
CA CYS A 213 0.75 7.18 11.55
C CYS A 213 -0.26 6.99 10.41
N SER A 214 0.00 7.54 9.23
CA SER A 214 -0.85 7.32 8.07
C SER A 214 -0.79 5.87 7.59
N VAL A 215 0.40 5.27 7.50
CA VAL A 215 0.54 3.84 7.17
C VAL A 215 -0.12 2.98 8.25
N LEU A 216 -0.01 3.34 9.54
CA LEU A 216 -0.73 2.64 10.60
C LEU A 216 -2.25 2.71 10.42
N LEU A 217 -2.80 3.85 10.01
CA LEU A 217 -4.22 3.97 9.69
C LEU A 217 -4.63 3.06 8.53
N PHE A 218 -3.80 2.88 7.52
CA PHE A 218 -4.06 1.87 6.49
C PHE A 218 -4.18 0.47 7.10
N PHE A 219 -3.28 0.07 8.01
CA PHE A 219 -3.37 -1.22 8.72
C PHE A 219 -4.60 -1.32 9.62
N PHE A 220 -5.00 -0.21 10.23
CA PHE A 220 -6.24 -0.11 10.99
C PHE A 220 -7.44 -0.34 10.08
N GLU A 221 -7.40 0.21 8.86
CA GLU A 221 -8.51 0.14 7.94
C GLU A 221 -8.73 -1.24 7.31
N VAL A 222 -7.64 -1.97 7.06
CA VAL A 222 -7.69 -3.34 6.53
C VAL A 222 -7.98 -4.39 7.60
N ASN A 223 -8.08 -4.01 8.88
CA ASN A 223 -8.46 -4.91 9.98
C ASN A 223 -9.98 -5.18 9.95
N VAL A 224 -10.42 -6.02 9.02
CA VAL A 224 -11.82 -6.43 8.82
C VAL A 224 -12.55 -6.85 10.10
N PRO A 225 -11.95 -7.57 11.06
CA PRO A 225 -12.65 -7.93 12.30
C PRO A 225 -13.12 -6.75 13.15
N ARG A 226 -12.58 -5.53 12.93
CA ARG A 226 -12.99 -4.27 13.60
C ARG A 226 -13.09 -4.36 15.13
N ASN A 227 -12.30 -5.23 15.72
CA ASN A 227 -12.34 -5.61 17.14
C ASN A 227 -11.26 -4.92 17.99
N ILE A 228 -10.39 -4.11 17.39
CA ILE A 228 -9.36 -3.32 18.06
C ILE A 228 -9.78 -1.85 17.98
N SER A 229 -9.93 -1.19 19.13
CA SER A 229 -10.29 0.23 19.16
C SER A 229 -9.08 1.13 18.94
N LEU A 230 -9.32 2.36 18.47
CA LEU A 230 -8.27 3.36 18.30
C LEU A 230 -7.49 3.60 19.60
N TYR A 231 -8.17 3.59 20.76
CA TYR A 231 -7.50 3.67 22.06
C TYR A 231 -6.46 2.55 22.27
N GLN A 232 -6.79 1.31 21.88
CA GLN A 232 -5.84 0.19 22.00
C GLN A 232 -4.67 0.33 21.02
N VAL A 233 -4.93 0.84 19.81
CA VAL A 233 -3.88 1.17 18.83
C VAL A 233 -2.93 2.22 19.41
N ILE A 234 -3.44 3.36 19.90
CA ILE A 234 -2.62 4.43 20.49
C ILE A 234 -1.83 3.91 21.69
N LYS A 235 -2.50 3.21 22.62
CA LYS A 235 -1.86 2.63 23.81
C LYS A 235 -0.73 1.68 23.42
N MET A 236 -0.98 0.81 22.45
CA MET A 236 0.02 -0.17 22.00
C MET A 236 1.13 0.49 21.18
N MET A 237 0.86 1.57 20.45
CA MET A 237 1.87 2.33 19.73
C MET A 237 2.87 2.96 20.71
N LEU A 238 2.37 3.60 21.77
CA LEU A 238 3.20 4.24 22.79
C LEU A 238 3.99 3.22 23.62
N LEU A 239 3.33 2.16 24.12
CA LEU A 239 4.00 1.09 24.86
C LEU A 239 5.00 0.33 23.97
N GLY A 240 4.59 0.04 22.73
CA GLY A 240 5.42 -0.58 21.72
C GLY A 240 6.68 0.22 21.46
N ALA A 241 6.56 1.52 21.21
CA ALA A 241 7.68 2.43 20.98
C ALA A 241 8.71 2.37 22.12
N ILE A 242 8.28 2.66 23.35
CA ILE A 242 9.22 2.75 24.48
C ILE A 242 9.86 1.39 24.79
N LEU A 243 9.08 0.30 24.76
CA LEU A 243 9.61 -1.03 25.07
C LEU A 243 10.57 -1.50 24.00
N SER A 244 10.21 -1.39 22.72
CA SER A 244 11.06 -1.86 21.62
C SER A 244 12.34 -1.03 21.47
N LEU A 245 12.29 0.29 21.67
CA LEU A 245 13.50 1.12 21.68
C LEU A 245 14.43 0.76 22.85
N CYS A 246 13.90 0.62 24.07
CA CYS A 246 14.72 0.20 25.23
C CYS A 246 15.32 -1.20 25.03
N LEU A 247 14.53 -2.16 24.53
CA LEU A 247 14.99 -3.51 24.25
C LEU A 247 16.05 -3.54 23.15
N ALA A 248 15.92 -2.69 22.12
CA ALA A 248 16.95 -2.54 21.10
C ALA A 248 18.26 -2.01 21.70
N MET A 249 18.20 -1.01 22.59
CA MET A 249 19.40 -0.50 23.28
C MET A 249 20.10 -1.58 24.12
N VAL A 250 19.33 -2.40 24.84
CA VAL A 250 19.88 -3.55 25.58
C VAL A 250 20.49 -4.55 24.60
N GLY A 251 19.79 -4.89 23.52
CA GLY A 251 20.28 -5.79 22.49
C GLY A 251 21.59 -5.33 21.86
N PHE A 252 21.70 -4.05 21.50
CA PHE A 252 22.95 -3.48 21.00
C PHE A 252 24.07 -3.52 22.04
N GLY A 253 23.77 -3.29 23.32
CA GLY A 253 24.74 -3.45 24.41
C GLY A 253 25.33 -4.87 24.48
N LEU A 254 24.48 -5.89 24.27
CA LEU A 254 24.88 -7.30 24.28
C LEU A 254 25.62 -7.73 23.01
N THR A 255 25.29 -7.15 21.85
CA THR A 255 25.92 -7.54 20.59
C THR A 255 27.20 -6.77 20.28
N ARG A 256 27.44 -5.60 20.90
CA ARG A 256 28.65 -4.78 20.69
C ARG A 256 29.97 -5.56 20.78
N PRO A 257 30.19 -6.48 21.74
CA PRO A 257 31.44 -7.25 21.81
C PRO A 257 31.65 -8.22 20.64
N ALA A 258 30.58 -8.68 19.97
CA ALA A 258 30.63 -9.74 18.95
C ALA A 258 30.25 -9.25 17.53
N GLY A 259 29.63 -8.07 17.40
CA GLY A 259 28.95 -7.59 16.20
C GLY A 259 29.78 -6.70 15.26
N HIS A 260 31.08 -6.54 15.50
CA HIS A 260 31.93 -5.62 14.73
C HIS A 260 31.95 -5.89 13.21
N TRP A 261 31.71 -7.14 12.77
CA TRP A 261 31.74 -7.51 11.35
C TRP A 261 30.43 -7.21 10.60
N LEU A 262 29.29 -7.10 11.29
CA LEU A 262 27.98 -6.82 10.67
C LEU A 262 27.70 -5.32 10.48
N GLY A 263 28.45 -4.43 11.15
CA GLY A 263 28.23 -2.99 11.07
C GLY A 263 26.77 -2.62 11.40
N GLU A 264 26.16 -1.77 10.59
CA GLU A 264 24.76 -1.33 10.75
C GLU A 264 23.72 -2.44 10.50
N MET A 265 24.13 -3.55 9.84
CA MET A 265 23.23 -4.68 9.57
C MET A 265 22.81 -5.40 10.86
N ILE A 266 23.56 -5.26 11.97
CA ILE A 266 23.20 -5.85 13.26
C ILE A 266 21.85 -5.35 13.79
N ALA A 267 21.40 -4.17 13.35
CA ALA A 267 20.08 -3.63 13.66
C ALA A 267 18.94 -4.56 13.24
N GLY A 268 19.12 -5.32 12.15
CA GLY A 268 18.12 -6.28 11.67
C GLY A 268 17.69 -7.27 12.75
N PRO A 269 18.55 -8.20 13.19
CA PRO A 269 18.18 -9.16 14.21
C PRO A 269 17.87 -8.51 15.56
N VAL A 270 18.59 -7.46 15.97
CA VAL A 270 18.40 -6.82 17.28
C VAL A 270 17.04 -6.14 17.37
N GLU A 271 16.74 -5.26 16.42
CA GLU A 271 15.53 -4.44 16.51
C GLU A 271 14.28 -5.22 16.12
N GLU A 272 14.33 -6.15 15.17
CA GLU A 272 13.16 -6.97 14.85
C GLU A 272 12.77 -7.86 16.04
N THR A 273 13.75 -8.36 16.80
CA THR A 273 13.48 -9.04 18.07
C THR A 273 12.88 -8.08 19.10
N ALA A 274 13.43 -6.87 19.22
CA ALA A 274 12.96 -5.86 20.16
C ALA A 274 11.52 -5.39 19.86
N LYS A 275 11.13 -5.31 18.58
CA LYS A 275 9.76 -4.98 18.14
C LYS A 275 8.77 -6.14 18.29
N PHE A 276 9.24 -7.38 18.20
CA PHE A 276 8.41 -8.55 18.45
C PHE A 276 7.93 -8.65 19.91
N LEU A 277 8.82 -8.41 20.87
CA LEU A 277 8.53 -8.65 22.30
C LEU A 277 7.31 -7.88 22.86
N PRO A 278 7.09 -6.59 22.53
CA PRO A 278 5.89 -5.87 22.96
C PRO A 278 4.58 -6.54 22.54
N LEU A 279 4.54 -7.24 21.40
CA LEU A 279 3.33 -7.93 20.92
C LEU A 279 2.84 -8.99 21.93
N LEU A 280 3.74 -9.56 22.73
CA LEU A 280 3.41 -10.55 23.74
C LEU A 280 2.51 -10.00 24.87
N LEU A 281 2.44 -8.68 25.05
CA LEU A 281 1.53 -8.04 26.01
C LEU A 281 0.05 -8.28 25.69
N VAL A 282 -0.28 -8.48 24.41
CA VAL A 282 -1.66 -8.62 23.94
C VAL A 282 -1.95 -9.95 23.26
N ILE A 283 -0.94 -10.79 23.04
CA ILE A 283 -1.06 -12.06 22.30
C ILE A 283 -2.01 -13.07 22.93
N ASN A 284 -2.24 -13.02 24.24
CA ASN A 284 -3.17 -13.95 24.92
C ASN A 284 -4.60 -13.39 25.04
N LYS A 285 -4.87 -12.19 24.52
CA LYS A 285 -6.24 -11.64 24.51
C LYS A 285 -7.03 -12.33 23.39
N LEU A 286 -7.91 -13.26 23.75
CA LEU A 286 -8.72 -14.03 22.79
C LEU A 286 -9.62 -13.17 21.90
N LYS A 287 -10.00 -11.97 22.37
CA LYS A 287 -10.66 -10.96 21.54
C LYS A 287 -9.88 -10.71 20.24
N TYR A 288 -8.54 -10.73 20.30
CA TYR A 288 -7.63 -10.49 19.18
C TYR A 288 -7.08 -11.81 18.63
N ARG A 289 -7.94 -12.63 18.03
CA ARG A 289 -7.60 -13.98 17.53
C ARG A 289 -7.26 -14.05 16.04
N TRP A 290 -7.52 -12.99 15.28
CA TRP A 290 -7.40 -13.02 13.83
C TRP A 290 -5.98 -12.71 13.37
N THR A 291 -5.53 -13.30 12.27
CA THR A 291 -4.24 -12.96 11.62
C THR A 291 -4.16 -11.45 11.35
N LEU A 292 -5.27 -10.83 10.92
CA LEU A 292 -5.37 -9.37 10.70
C LEU A 292 -5.15 -8.55 11.98
N ASN A 293 -5.48 -9.09 13.15
CA ASN A 293 -5.17 -8.43 14.42
C ASN A 293 -3.68 -8.43 14.71
N GLY A 294 -3.01 -9.55 14.43
CA GLY A 294 -1.55 -9.63 14.52
C GLY A 294 -0.88 -8.65 13.54
N LEU A 295 -1.40 -8.56 12.32
CA LEU A 295 -0.93 -7.61 11.31
C LEU A 295 -1.04 -6.16 11.81
N LEU A 296 -2.21 -5.74 12.31
CA LEU A 296 -2.42 -4.40 12.88
C LEU A 296 -1.56 -4.14 14.12
N MET A 297 -1.49 -5.07 15.07
CA MET A 297 -0.69 -4.90 16.28
C MET A 297 0.82 -4.80 15.96
N GLY A 298 1.28 -5.60 14.99
CA GLY A 298 2.64 -5.52 14.47
C GLY A 298 2.92 -4.16 13.83
N ALA A 299 2.04 -3.70 12.93
CA ALA A 299 2.15 -2.35 12.35
C ALA A 299 2.13 -1.25 13.43
N THR A 300 1.34 -1.43 14.48
CA THR A 300 1.23 -0.49 15.60
C THR A 300 2.56 -0.34 16.35
N VAL A 301 3.22 -1.45 16.69
CA VAL A 301 4.54 -1.40 17.34
C VAL A 301 5.60 -0.85 16.39
N GLY A 302 5.59 -1.29 15.13
CA GLY A 302 6.53 -0.80 14.10
C GLY A 302 6.37 0.70 13.82
N CYS A 303 5.14 1.22 13.84
CA CYS A 303 4.85 2.66 13.72
C CYS A 303 5.43 3.44 14.89
N GLY A 304 5.21 2.96 16.13
CA GLY A 304 5.79 3.56 17.32
C GLY A 304 7.32 3.60 17.22
N PHE A 305 7.96 2.47 16.93
CA PHE A 305 9.41 2.42 16.75
C PHE A 305 9.89 3.41 15.68
N ALA A 306 9.31 3.36 14.47
CA ALA A 306 9.73 4.17 13.35
C ALA A 306 9.60 5.68 13.60
N ALA A 307 8.48 6.13 14.17
CA ALA A 307 8.22 7.55 14.40
C ALA A 307 9.17 8.15 15.44
N PHE A 308 9.35 7.45 16.57
CA PHE A 308 10.23 7.91 17.65
C PHE A 308 11.72 7.77 17.31
N GLU A 309 12.11 6.72 16.59
CA GLU A 309 13.49 6.60 16.08
C GLU A 309 13.80 7.71 15.08
N SER A 310 12.87 8.00 14.15
CA SER A 310 13.05 9.09 13.18
C SER A 310 13.14 10.46 13.86
N ALA A 311 12.38 10.69 14.94
CA ALA A 311 12.53 11.88 15.78
C ALA A 311 13.92 11.95 16.43
N GLY A 312 14.46 10.81 16.88
CA GLY A 312 15.82 10.72 17.40
C GLY A 312 16.87 11.11 16.36
N TYR A 313 16.76 10.61 15.12
CA TYR A 313 17.66 10.97 14.04
C TYR A 313 17.53 12.44 13.61
N ALA A 314 16.30 12.94 13.49
CA ALA A 314 16.05 14.35 13.17
C ALA A 314 16.68 15.27 14.22
N PHE A 315 16.53 14.94 15.51
CA PHE A 315 17.18 15.66 16.59
C PHE A 315 18.71 15.53 16.54
N TYR A 316 19.23 14.32 16.35
CA TYR A 316 20.67 14.06 16.33
C TYR A 316 21.38 14.81 15.21
N TYR A 317 20.94 14.66 13.96
CA TYR A 317 21.55 15.35 12.83
C TYR A 317 21.27 16.85 12.86
N GLY A 318 20.02 17.23 13.12
CA GLY A 318 19.58 18.62 13.08
C GLY A 318 20.14 19.50 14.19
N ILE A 319 20.33 18.96 15.40
CA ILE A 319 20.70 19.76 16.59
C ILE A 319 22.09 19.40 17.12
N LEU A 320 22.48 18.12 17.13
CA LEU A 320 23.71 17.71 17.80
C LEU A 320 24.92 17.66 16.85
N VAL A 321 24.74 17.14 15.64
CA VAL A 321 25.84 16.92 14.68
C VAL A 321 26.00 18.12 13.75
N GLU A 322 25.02 18.35 12.87
CA GLU A 322 25.15 19.34 11.79
C GLU A 322 24.69 20.72 12.22
N ARG A 323 23.85 20.80 13.27
CA ARG A 323 23.26 22.05 13.77
C ARG A 323 22.52 22.82 12.68
N SER A 324 21.85 22.09 11.79
CA SER A 324 21.16 22.60 10.62
C SER A 324 19.71 22.12 10.58
N ILE A 325 18.79 23.08 10.40
CA ILE A 325 17.38 22.79 10.15
C ILE A 325 17.21 22.08 8.80
N GLU A 326 18.06 22.39 7.82
CA GLU A 326 18.04 21.71 6.51
C GLU A 326 18.37 20.22 6.66
N ALA A 327 19.45 19.90 7.38
CA ALA A 327 19.80 18.50 7.68
C ALA A 327 18.69 17.74 8.41
N MET A 328 18.01 18.42 9.35
CA MET A 328 16.83 17.88 10.01
C MET A 328 15.72 17.57 9.01
N ARG A 329 15.44 18.49 8.08
CA ARG A 329 14.40 18.33 7.06
C ARG A 329 14.74 17.19 6.10
N ASP A 330 15.96 17.15 5.59
CA ASP A 330 16.43 16.09 4.69
C ASP A 330 16.27 14.72 5.33
N ASN A 331 16.61 14.60 6.62
CA ASN A 331 16.42 13.35 7.37
C ASN A 331 14.93 12.98 7.49
N ILE A 332 14.08 13.93 7.87
CA ILE A 332 12.64 13.75 8.02
C ILE A 332 12.00 13.33 6.69
N GLU A 333 12.29 14.07 5.62
CA GLU A 333 11.72 13.86 4.28
C GLU A 333 12.17 12.52 3.71
N MET A 334 13.47 12.20 3.80
CA MET A 334 14.01 10.91 3.35
C MET A 334 13.38 9.74 4.11
N ARG A 335 13.37 9.78 5.45
CA ARG A 335 12.82 8.68 6.27
C ARG A 335 11.30 8.56 6.10
N GLY A 336 10.60 9.68 5.93
CA GLY A 336 9.18 9.72 5.61
C GLY A 336 8.88 9.04 4.27
N ALA A 337 9.59 9.41 3.20
CA ALA A 337 9.43 8.80 1.88
C ALA A 337 9.75 7.30 1.89
N LEU A 338 10.85 6.92 2.54
CA LEU A 338 11.26 5.52 2.62
C LEU A 338 10.30 4.66 3.44
N THR A 339 9.58 5.22 4.42
CA THR A 339 8.54 4.50 5.18
C THR A 339 7.41 3.98 4.27
N LEU A 340 7.14 4.65 3.14
CA LEU A 340 6.18 4.17 2.13
C LEU A 340 6.66 2.90 1.43
N CYS A 341 7.97 2.73 1.29
CA CYS A 341 8.62 1.56 0.69
C CYS A 341 8.73 0.38 1.66
N GLY A 342 7.81 0.26 2.61
CA GLY A 342 7.99 -0.67 3.72
C GLY A 342 9.13 -0.23 4.65
N GLY A 343 9.45 -1.07 5.63
CA GLY A 343 10.34 -0.69 6.73
C GLY A 343 9.81 -1.26 8.03
N HIS A 344 10.18 -0.67 9.16
CA HIS A 344 9.81 -1.17 10.49
C HIS A 344 8.31 -1.47 10.64
N ILE A 345 7.43 -0.65 10.07
CA ILE A 345 5.97 -0.84 10.14
C ILE A 345 5.56 -2.14 9.45
N ALA A 346 5.90 -2.31 8.18
CA ALA A 346 5.54 -3.48 7.41
C ALA A 346 6.23 -4.75 7.95
N TRP A 347 7.53 -4.70 8.26
CA TRP A 347 8.26 -5.85 8.77
C TRP A 347 7.71 -6.36 10.11
N THR A 348 7.39 -5.45 11.02
CA THR A 348 6.78 -5.80 12.31
C THR A 348 5.33 -6.28 12.11
N ALA A 349 4.58 -5.72 11.16
CA ALA A 349 3.26 -6.20 10.78
C ALA A 349 3.32 -7.67 10.31
N LEU A 350 4.26 -8.02 9.45
CA LEU A 350 4.46 -9.40 8.98
C LEU A 350 4.77 -10.36 10.14
N VAL A 351 5.67 -9.98 11.04
CA VAL A 351 6.01 -10.76 12.24
C VAL A 351 4.79 -10.96 13.14
N GLY A 352 4.01 -9.90 13.36
CA GLY A 352 2.77 -9.94 14.13
C GLY A 352 1.70 -10.85 13.50
N ALA A 353 1.49 -10.75 12.19
CA ALA A 353 0.57 -11.61 11.46
C ALA A 353 0.99 -13.08 11.55
N ALA A 354 2.29 -13.37 11.37
CA ALA A 354 2.82 -14.72 11.42
C ALA A 354 2.62 -15.39 12.80
N ILE A 355 2.92 -14.68 13.90
CA ILE A 355 2.75 -15.28 15.23
C ILE A 355 1.29 -15.44 15.61
N TRP A 356 0.39 -14.52 15.21
CA TRP A 356 -1.05 -14.71 15.40
C TRP A 356 -1.57 -15.91 14.60
N LYS A 357 -1.09 -16.08 13.37
CA LYS A 357 -1.45 -17.23 12.52
C LYS A 357 -1.00 -18.56 13.13
N VAL A 358 0.25 -18.64 13.61
CA VAL A 358 0.77 -19.84 14.29
C VAL A 358 0.01 -20.12 15.58
N ARG A 359 -0.31 -19.08 16.35
CA ARG A 359 -1.03 -19.19 17.63
C ARG A 359 -2.48 -19.64 17.44
N GLY A 360 -3.11 -19.24 16.34
CA GLY A 360 -4.50 -19.58 16.02
C GLY A 360 -5.47 -19.18 17.13
N GLN A 361 -6.41 -20.09 17.46
CA GLN A 361 -7.39 -19.89 18.54
C GLN A 361 -6.84 -20.21 19.95
N GLY A 362 -5.62 -20.75 20.04
CA GLY A 362 -5.03 -21.19 21.30
C GLY A 362 -4.42 -20.05 22.13
N ARG A 363 -3.74 -20.45 23.21
CA ARG A 363 -2.88 -19.55 24.00
C ARG A 363 -1.45 -19.58 23.47
N PHE A 364 -0.73 -18.47 23.58
CA PHE A 364 0.67 -18.40 23.21
C PHE A 364 1.51 -19.37 24.04
N ARG A 365 2.42 -20.08 23.36
CA ARG A 365 3.46 -20.92 23.96
C ARG A 365 4.79 -20.55 23.33
N TRP A 366 5.86 -20.51 24.10
CA TRP A 366 7.19 -20.15 23.59
C TRP A 366 7.68 -21.07 22.46
N SER A 367 7.23 -22.33 22.42
CA SER A 367 7.50 -23.24 21.30
C SER A 367 7.01 -22.70 19.94
N MET A 368 6.01 -21.80 19.92
CA MET A 368 5.49 -21.18 18.70
C MET A 368 6.50 -20.22 18.05
N VAL A 369 7.42 -19.64 18.83
CA VAL A 369 8.51 -18.80 18.31
C VAL A 369 9.53 -19.64 17.53
N LEU A 370 9.57 -20.95 17.78
CA LEU A 370 10.39 -21.91 17.04
C LEU A 370 9.62 -22.61 15.92
N ASP A 371 8.33 -22.26 15.71
CA ASP A 371 7.54 -22.81 14.61
C ASP A 371 8.15 -22.36 13.27
N PRO A 372 8.45 -23.29 12.33
CA PRO A 372 9.04 -22.95 11.04
C PRO A 372 8.26 -21.90 10.25
N ARG A 373 6.94 -21.83 10.41
CA ARG A 373 6.08 -20.84 9.74
C ARG A 373 6.33 -19.43 10.29
N PHE A 374 6.53 -19.30 11.59
CA PHE A 374 6.90 -18.01 12.20
C PHE A 374 8.34 -17.65 11.89
N LEU A 375 9.29 -18.58 12.11
CA LEU A 375 10.71 -18.35 11.89
C LEU A 375 11.03 -17.91 10.46
N ARG A 376 10.33 -18.47 9.47
CA ARG A 376 10.46 -18.07 8.07
C ARG A 376 10.14 -16.59 7.85
N ILE A 377 9.00 -16.12 8.37
CA ILE A 377 8.59 -14.71 8.22
C ILE A 377 9.50 -13.80 9.02
N PHE A 378 9.86 -14.21 10.25
CA PHE A 378 10.79 -13.46 11.08
C PHE A 378 12.17 -13.32 10.41
N ALA A 379 12.71 -14.39 9.84
CA ALA A 379 13.97 -14.39 9.10
C ALA A 379 13.90 -13.49 7.84
N ILE A 380 12.78 -13.51 7.11
CA ILE A 380 12.55 -12.60 5.97
C ILE A 380 12.56 -11.14 6.43
N SER A 381 11.85 -10.79 7.52
CA SER A 381 11.86 -9.43 8.09
C SER A 381 13.27 -9.00 8.53
N VAL A 382 13.99 -9.87 9.23
CA VAL A 382 15.38 -9.63 9.64
C VAL A 382 16.28 -9.42 8.43
N ALA A 383 16.18 -10.29 7.41
CA ALA A 383 17.01 -10.17 6.20
C ALA A 383 16.72 -8.89 5.43
N MET A 384 15.44 -8.51 5.25
CA MET A 384 15.08 -7.23 4.62
C MET A 384 15.68 -6.04 5.37
N HIS A 385 15.62 -6.05 6.70
CA HIS A 385 16.19 -5.01 7.53
C HIS A 385 17.73 -4.99 7.47
N MET A 386 18.39 -6.15 7.50
CA MET A 386 19.83 -6.24 7.30
C MET A 386 20.24 -5.67 5.94
N ILE A 387 19.51 -5.98 4.86
CA ILE A 387 19.78 -5.46 3.51
C ILE A 387 19.53 -3.95 3.47
N TRP A 388 18.49 -3.46 4.15
CA TRP A 388 18.23 -2.01 4.26
C TRP A 388 19.45 -1.26 4.79
N ASN A 389 20.02 -1.75 5.89
CA ASN A 389 21.19 -1.18 6.57
C ASN A 389 22.54 -1.62 5.96
N SER A 390 22.51 -2.41 4.88
CA SER A 390 23.73 -2.84 4.21
C SER A 390 24.31 -1.71 3.36
N ARG A 391 25.64 -1.75 3.18
CA ARG A 391 26.40 -0.84 2.31
C ARG A 391 26.28 -1.16 0.81
N ILE A 392 25.32 -2.00 0.42
CA ILE A 392 25.06 -2.29 -1.00
C ILE A 392 24.72 -0.97 -1.70
N PRO A 393 25.46 -0.58 -2.75
CA PRO A 393 25.15 0.61 -3.54
C PRO A 393 23.71 0.56 -4.04
N SER A 394 23.02 1.69 -3.98
CA SER A 394 21.61 1.78 -4.34
C SER A 394 21.38 3.01 -5.21
N ASP A 395 21.68 2.87 -6.50
CA ASP A 395 21.34 3.89 -7.49
C ASP A 395 19.83 4.14 -7.45
N TYR A 396 19.43 5.42 -7.40
CA TYR A 396 18.03 5.85 -7.40
C TYR A 396 17.13 5.15 -6.37
N TYR A 397 17.66 4.84 -5.17
CA TYR A 397 16.92 4.15 -4.10
C TYR A 397 16.32 2.76 -4.49
N LEU A 398 16.81 2.14 -5.58
CA LEU A 398 16.29 0.87 -6.10
C LEU A 398 16.25 -0.24 -5.04
N LYS A 399 17.26 -0.31 -4.17
CA LYS A 399 17.31 -1.27 -3.05
C LYS A 399 16.05 -1.18 -2.18
N TYR A 400 15.67 0.04 -1.81
CA TYR A 400 14.52 0.30 -0.94
C TYR A 400 13.20 0.01 -1.64
N LEU A 401 13.10 0.34 -2.94
CA LEU A 401 11.92 0.02 -3.76
C LEU A 401 11.71 -1.50 -3.87
N VAL A 402 12.78 -2.28 -4.07
CA VAL A 402 12.71 -3.74 -4.14
C VAL A 402 12.30 -4.34 -2.81
N LEU A 403 12.92 -3.91 -1.70
CA LEU A 403 12.53 -4.34 -0.36
C LEU A 403 11.07 -4.00 -0.04
N GLY A 404 10.62 -2.82 -0.45
CA GLY A 404 9.24 -2.40 -0.31
C GLY A 404 8.26 -3.22 -1.11
N PHE A 405 8.60 -3.54 -2.36
CA PHE A 405 7.80 -4.43 -3.18
C PHE A 405 7.63 -5.80 -2.53
N ILE A 406 8.72 -6.37 -1.97
CA ILE A 406 8.66 -7.65 -1.24
C ILE A 406 7.78 -7.52 0.01
N ALA A 407 8.01 -6.50 0.85
CA ALA A 407 7.27 -6.30 2.08
C ALA A 407 5.76 -6.13 1.82
N TRP A 408 5.37 -5.27 0.88
CA TRP A 408 3.96 -5.02 0.56
C TRP A 408 3.28 -6.20 -0.11
N THR A 409 3.98 -6.96 -0.95
CA THR A 409 3.47 -8.23 -1.50
C THR A 409 3.09 -9.20 -0.37
N LEU A 410 3.96 -9.34 0.64
CA LEU A 410 3.70 -10.19 1.80
C LEU A 410 2.56 -9.65 2.68
N VAL A 411 2.47 -8.33 2.85
CA VAL A 411 1.36 -7.69 3.57
C VAL A 411 0.03 -8.00 2.88
N ILE A 412 -0.06 -7.82 1.55
CA ILE A 412 -1.26 -8.14 0.76
C ILE A 412 -1.60 -9.64 0.88
N ALA A 413 -0.60 -10.52 0.86
CA ALA A 413 -0.81 -11.94 1.04
C ALA A 413 -1.35 -12.30 2.45
N PHE A 414 -0.90 -11.61 3.50
CA PHE A 414 -1.47 -11.76 4.84
C PHE A 414 -2.86 -11.15 5.00
N ILE A 415 -3.16 -10.04 4.30
CA ILE A 415 -4.51 -9.49 4.25
C ILE A 415 -5.45 -10.53 3.63
N HIS A 416 -5.07 -11.09 2.48
CA HIS A 416 -5.84 -12.15 1.81
C HIS A 416 -6.05 -13.38 2.71
N ASP A 417 -4.99 -13.83 3.38
CA ASP A 417 -5.07 -14.96 4.32
C ASP A 417 -6.01 -14.69 5.49
N GLY A 418 -5.97 -13.47 6.03
CA GLY A 418 -6.88 -13.01 7.06
C GLY A 418 -8.34 -12.96 6.61
N LEU A 419 -8.60 -12.50 5.38
CA LEU A 419 -9.95 -12.54 4.77
C LEU A 419 -10.44 -13.98 4.61
N LYS A 420 -9.57 -14.89 4.14
CA LYS A 420 -9.88 -16.33 4.06
C LYS A 420 -10.20 -16.90 5.44
N GLN A 421 -9.45 -16.53 6.47
CA GLN A 421 -9.72 -16.96 7.85
C GLN A 421 -11.12 -16.54 8.32
N VAL A 422 -11.57 -15.31 8.02
CA VAL A 422 -12.92 -14.83 8.36
C VAL A 422 -14.00 -15.61 7.58
N ARG A 423 -13.82 -15.81 6.27
CA ARG A 423 -14.77 -16.59 5.44
C ARG A 423 -14.94 -18.01 5.95
N THR A 424 -13.85 -18.70 6.28
CA THR A 424 -13.92 -20.06 6.82
C THR A 424 -14.65 -20.10 8.16
N ALA A 425 -14.44 -19.09 9.01
CA ALA A 425 -15.15 -19.02 10.29
C ALA A 425 -16.66 -18.74 10.11
N GLN A 426 -17.05 -17.92 9.12
CA GLN A 426 -18.46 -17.70 8.77
C GLN A 426 -19.12 -18.97 8.25
N ALA A 427 -18.48 -19.69 7.31
CA ALA A 427 -19.02 -20.94 6.79
C ALA A 427 -19.17 -22.02 7.87
N ALA A 428 -18.26 -22.07 8.85
CA ALA A 428 -18.39 -22.97 9.99
C ALA A 428 -19.58 -22.61 10.89
N LEU A 429 -19.82 -21.32 11.11
CA LEU A 429 -20.98 -20.83 11.89
C LEU A 429 -22.31 -21.17 11.20
N GLU A 430 -22.38 -21.03 9.87
CA GLU A 430 -23.55 -21.38 9.07
C GLU A 430 -23.84 -22.90 9.15
N ALA A 431 -22.81 -23.74 9.00
CA ALA A 431 -22.95 -25.19 9.10
C ALA A 431 -23.40 -25.67 10.49
N GLU A 432 -22.96 -25.02 11.57
CA GLU A 432 -23.43 -25.30 12.94
C GLU A 432 -24.90 -24.93 13.13
N GLY A 433 -25.35 -23.81 12.55
CA GLY A 433 -26.75 -23.36 12.61
C GLY A 433 -27.73 -24.24 11.83
N GLU A 434 -27.30 -24.84 10.72
CA GLU A 434 -28.12 -25.79 9.95
C GLU A 434 -28.26 -27.16 10.65
N GLY A 435 -27.25 -27.60 11.41
CA GLY A 435 -27.26 -28.87 12.14
C GLY A 435 -28.16 -28.92 13.37
N GLU A 436 -28.44 -27.78 14.01
CA GLU A 436 -29.38 -27.68 15.14
C GLU A 436 -30.86 -27.65 14.68
N GLY A 437 -31.14 -27.42 13.38
CA GLY A 437 -32.49 -27.32 12.82
C GLY A 437 -33.16 -28.66 12.45
N THR A 438 -32.46 -29.79 12.54
CA THR A 438 -32.94 -31.11 12.05
C THR A 438 -33.25 -32.14 13.14
N THR A 439 -33.45 -31.74 14.40
CA THR A 439 -33.99 -32.65 15.42
C THR A 439 -35.52 -32.63 15.38
N ASP A 440 -36.12 -33.48 14.55
CA ASP A 440 -37.55 -33.81 14.67
C ASP A 440 -37.81 -34.38 16.08
N PRO A 441 -38.86 -33.91 16.78
CA PRO A 441 -39.21 -34.50 18.07
C PRO A 441 -39.61 -35.98 17.87
N PRO A 442 -39.27 -36.88 18.82
CA PRO A 442 -39.63 -38.29 18.69
C PRO A 442 -41.15 -38.41 18.58
N GLN A 443 -41.61 -39.03 17.49
CA GLN A 443 -43.01 -39.45 17.36
C GLN A 443 -43.32 -40.38 18.53
N ALA A 444 -44.23 -39.92 19.38
CA ALA A 444 -44.82 -40.74 20.43
C ALA A 444 -45.80 -41.70 19.77
N ASP A 445 -45.36 -42.92 19.50
CA ASP A 445 -46.24 -44.03 19.18
C ASP A 445 -46.97 -44.47 20.46
N GLY A 446 -48.30 -44.48 20.39
CA GLY A 446 -49.22 -44.81 21.48
C GLY A 446 -49.53 -46.28 21.66
#